data_AF-A0A1A0UAN3-F1
#
_entry.id   AF-A0A1A0UAN3-F1
#
_cell.length_a   1.000
_cell.length_b   1.000
_cell.length_c   1.000
_cell.angle_alpha   90.00
_cell.angle_beta   90.00
_cell.angle_gamma   90.00
#
_symmetry.space_group_name_H-M   'P 1'
#
loop_
_entity.id
_entity.type
_entity.pdbx_description
1 polymer ?
#
loop_
_entity_poly.entity_id
_entity_poly.type
_entity_poly.pdbx_seq_one_letter_code
_entity_poly.pdbx_strand_id
1 'polypeptide(L)'
;MSVALVACETSSHSWPPRSDGRPFHTVSVTADGELQFVDADLGALEGKIALSPRTYWTQGWTIAATADAITFTNDHTGHGMRVSEQKVQSF
;
A
#
# COMPACT_ATOMS: atom_id res chain seq x y z
N MET A 1 -14.26 14.39 -8.71
CA MET A 1 -14.33 12.92 -8.61
C MET A 1 -13.45 12.50 -7.45
N SER A 2 -13.91 11.60 -6.57
CA SER A 2 -13.06 11.10 -5.48
C SER A 2 -11.94 10.26 -6.08
N VAL A 3 -10.68 10.52 -5.71
CA VAL A 3 -9.56 9.66 -6.11
C VAL A 3 -9.71 8.35 -5.33
N ALA A 4 -9.92 7.24 -6.04
CA ALA A 4 -9.87 5.92 -5.40
C ALA A 4 -8.40 5.64 -5.03
N LEU A 5 -8.15 5.36 -3.76
CA LEU A 5 -6.81 5.18 -3.20
C LEU A 5 -6.81 3.98 -2.26
N VAL A 6 -5.70 3.26 -2.25
CA VAL A 6 -5.41 2.24 -1.23
C VAL A 6 -4.07 2.56 -0.58
N ALA A 7 -3.96 2.31 0.72
CA ALA A 7 -2.74 2.48 1.48
C ALA A 7 -2.46 1.26 2.35
N CYS A 8 -1.18 0.99 2.60
CA CYS A 8 -0.76 -0.02 3.55
C CYS A 8 0.43 0.46 4.38
N GLU A 9 0.61 -0.20 5.52
CA GLU A 9 1.67 0.08 6.47
C GLU A 9 2.52 -1.17 6.70
N THR A 10 3.81 -0.97 6.97
CA THR A 10 4.75 -2.03 7.39
C THR A 10 5.50 -1.64 8.66
N SER A 11 5.85 -2.63 9.48
CA SER A 11 6.78 -2.47 10.61
C SER A 11 8.26 -2.52 10.19
N SER A 12 8.56 -2.80 8.92
CA SER A 12 9.91 -2.77 8.37
C SER A 12 10.49 -1.35 8.35
N HIS A 13 11.81 -1.25 8.44
CA HIS A 13 12.56 0.02 8.35
C HIS A 13 13.32 0.17 7.02
N SER A 14 13.04 -0.67 6.02
CA SER A 14 13.82 -0.71 4.77
C SER A 14 13.32 0.25 3.68
N TRP A 15 12.19 0.93 3.89
CA TRP A 15 11.68 1.93 2.95
C TRP A 15 12.47 3.25 3.03
N PRO A 16 12.39 4.11 1.99
CA PRO A 16 13.17 5.33 1.93
C PRO A 16 13.01 6.23 3.16
N PRO A 17 14.06 6.96 3.55
CA PRO A 17 13.98 7.91 4.65
C PRO A 17 13.20 9.16 4.27
N ARG A 18 12.52 9.74 5.27
CA ARG A 18 11.99 11.09 5.28
C ARG A 18 13.12 12.12 5.36
N SER A 19 12.75 13.40 5.27
CA SER A 19 13.68 14.53 5.48
C SER A 19 14.33 14.55 6.86
N ASP A 20 13.70 13.95 7.88
CA ASP A 20 14.24 13.81 9.23
C ASP A 20 15.12 12.57 9.44
N GLY A 21 15.33 11.77 8.38
CA GLY A 21 16.14 10.57 8.39
C GLY A 21 15.42 9.30 8.85
N ARG A 22 14.18 9.37 9.35
CA ARG A 22 13.40 8.18 9.71
C ARG A 22 12.74 7.56 8.47
N PRO A 23 12.65 6.24 8.36
CA PRO A 23 11.97 5.60 7.22
C PRO A 23 10.49 5.97 7.19
N PHE A 24 9.92 5.95 5.99
CA PHE A 24 8.48 5.85 5.83
C PHE A 24 8.01 4.45 6.21
N HIS A 25 6.82 4.37 6.82
CA HIS A 25 6.16 3.10 7.14
C HIS A 25 4.85 2.92 6.37
N THR A 26 4.36 3.97 5.72
CA THR A 26 3.10 3.97 4.97
C THR A 26 3.34 4.35 3.51
N VAL A 27 2.67 3.64 2.62
CA VAL A 27 2.65 3.94 1.19
C VAL A 27 1.22 3.87 0.68
N SER A 28 0.88 4.74 -0.28
CA SER A 28 -0.40 4.75 -0.96
C SER A 28 -0.24 4.74 -2.46
N VAL A 29 -1.23 4.18 -3.15
CA VAL A 29 -1.36 4.28 -4.61
C VAL A 29 -2.78 4.69 -4.98
N THR A 30 -2.90 5.59 -5.96
CA THR A 30 -4.19 6.00 -6.54
C THR A 30 -4.60 5.04 -7.66
N ALA A 31 -5.87 5.08 -8.06
CA ALA A 31 -6.37 4.33 -9.22
C ALA A 31 -5.68 4.72 -10.54
N ASP A 32 -5.01 5.88 -10.61
CA ASP A 32 -4.24 6.29 -11.79
C ASP A 32 -2.76 5.87 -11.70
N GLY A 33 -2.38 5.10 -10.66
CA GLY A 33 -1.02 4.57 -10.48
C GLY A 33 -0.04 5.53 -9.80
N GLU A 34 -0.52 6.65 -9.26
CA GLU A 34 0.33 7.59 -8.54
C GLU A 34 0.72 7.01 -7.17
N LEU A 35 2.02 6.72 -7.00
CA LEU A 35 2.61 6.18 -5.78
C LEU A 35 3.14 7.29 -4.87
N GLN A 36 2.80 7.25 -3.59
CA GLN A 36 3.33 8.19 -2.60
C GLN A 36 3.69 7.47 -1.30
N PHE A 37 4.87 7.76 -0.76
CA PHE A 37 5.20 7.44 0.63
C PHE A 37 4.61 8.54 1.53
N VAL A 38 3.92 8.13 2.60
CA VAL A 38 3.12 9.04 3.44
C VAL A 38 3.58 8.95 4.89
N ASP A 39 3.71 10.09 5.55
CA ASP A 39 3.95 10.15 7.00
C ASP A 39 2.61 10.01 7.74
N ALA A 40 2.14 8.77 7.85
CA ALA A 40 0.86 8.43 8.47
C ALA A 40 0.98 7.16 9.30
N ASP A 41 0.21 7.11 10.38
CA ASP A 41 -0.01 5.92 11.23
C ASP A 41 -1.37 5.32 10.87
N LEU A 42 -1.38 4.36 9.94
CA LEU A 42 -2.58 3.61 9.58
C LEU A 42 -2.96 2.63 10.69
N GLY A 43 -1.99 2.22 11.51
CA GLY A 43 -2.18 1.45 12.73
C GLY A 43 -3.14 2.13 13.71
N ALA A 44 -3.18 3.45 13.76
CA ALA A 44 -4.08 4.24 14.61
C ALA A 44 -5.50 4.39 14.05
N LEU A 45 -5.73 4.10 12.76
CA LEU A 45 -7.05 4.24 12.13
C LEU A 45 -8.00 3.10 12.52
N GLU A 46 -9.28 3.43 12.67
CA GLU A 46 -10.35 2.45 12.79
C GLU A 46 -10.56 1.72 11.45
N GLY A 47 -11.00 0.45 11.51
CA GLY A 47 -11.29 -0.33 10.31
C GLY A 47 -10.06 -0.94 9.60
N LYS A 48 -8.87 -0.88 10.21
CA LYS A 48 -7.70 -1.62 9.69
C LYS A 48 -7.91 -3.13 9.76
N ILE A 49 -7.35 -3.83 8.77
CA ILE A 49 -7.39 -5.30 8.69
C ILE A 49 -5.95 -5.79 8.57
N ALA A 50 -5.57 -6.72 9.44
CA ALA A 50 -4.30 -7.43 9.29
C ALA A 50 -4.39 -8.36 8.07
N LEU A 51 -3.47 -8.18 7.12
CA LEU A 51 -3.43 -9.00 5.92
C LEU A 51 -2.65 -10.30 6.20
N SER A 52 -3.34 -11.44 6.07
CA SER A 52 -2.74 -12.77 5.95
C SER A 52 -2.63 -13.18 4.47
N PRO A 53 -1.81 -14.20 4.11
CA PRO A 53 -1.73 -14.71 2.75
C PRO A 53 -3.08 -15.22 2.23
N ARG A 54 -3.72 -14.42 1.37
CA ARG A 54 -4.99 -14.68 0.66
C ARG A 54 -5.29 -13.51 -0.29
N THR A 55 -6.34 -13.64 -1.08
CA THR A 55 -6.88 -12.54 -1.89
C THR A 55 -8.01 -11.82 -1.14
N TYR A 56 -8.05 -10.49 -1.26
CA TYR A 56 -9.10 -9.63 -0.74
C TYR A 56 -9.67 -8.78 -1.88
N TRP A 57 -10.92 -8.36 -1.73
CA TRP A 57 -11.59 -7.45 -2.64
C TRP A 57 -12.27 -6.35 -1.86
N THR A 58 -12.05 -5.10 -2.27
CA THR A 58 -12.70 -3.95 -1.64
C THR A 58 -12.69 -2.75 -2.57
N GLN A 59 -13.80 -2.03 -2.67
CA GLN A 59 -13.88 -0.72 -3.34
C GLN A 59 -13.23 -0.66 -4.75
N GLY A 60 -13.35 -1.73 -5.55
CA GLY A 60 -12.74 -1.80 -6.88
C GLY A 60 -11.24 -2.10 -6.87
N TRP A 61 -10.72 -2.71 -5.81
CA TRP A 61 -9.36 -3.20 -5.70
C TRP A 61 -9.33 -4.71 -5.45
N THR A 62 -8.51 -5.41 -6.22
CA THR A 62 -8.04 -6.76 -5.92
C THR A 62 -6.71 -6.67 -5.16
N ILE A 63 -6.63 -7.32 -4.00
CA ILE A 63 -5.44 -7.35 -3.14
C ILE A 63 -4.96 -8.79 -3.01
N ALA A 64 -3.86 -9.13 -3.66
CA ALA A 64 -3.23 -10.44 -3.56
C ALA A 64 -2.07 -10.39 -2.55
N ALA A 65 -2.29 -10.94 -1.35
CA ALA A 65 -1.26 -11.05 -0.32
C ALA A 65 -0.60 -12.44 -0.34
N THR A 66 0.72 -12.47 -0.43
CA THR A 66 1.56 -13.66 -0.20
C THR A 66 2.41 -13.45 1.05
N ALA A 67 3.24 -14.43 1.39
CA ALA A 67 4.22 -14.27 2.47
C ALA A 67 5.28 -13.19 2.15
N ASP A 68 5.59 -12.99 0.86
CA ASP A 68 6.72 -12.14 0.44
C ASP A 68 6.28 -10.75 -0.01
N ALA A 69 5.06 -10.62 -0.53
CA ALA A 69 4.60 -9.37 -1.10
C ALA A 69 3.08 -9.26 -1.12
N ILE A 70 2.60 -8.03 -1.19
CA ILE A 70 1.20 -7.69 -1.36
C ILE A 70 1.07 -6.90 -2.66
N THR A 71 0.19 -7.35 -3.55
CA THR A 71 -0.11 -6.65 -4.81
C THR A 71 -1.51 -6.08 -4.73
N PHE A 72 -1.62 -4.77 -4.92
CA PHE A 72 -2.86 -4.04 -5.01
C PHE A 72 -3.07 -3.69 -6.48
N THR A 73 -4.21 -4.06 -7.04
CA THR A 73 -4.59 -3.75 -8.42
C THR A 73 -5.97 -3.10 -8.41
N ASN A 74 -6.08 -1.93 -9.03
CA ASN A 74 -7.37 -1.31 -9.28
C ASN A 74 -8.08 -2.07 -10.41
N ASP A 75 -9.28 -2.56 -10.15
CA ASP A 75 -10.01 -3.42 -11.07
C ASP A 75 -10.51 -2.66 -12.32
N HIS A 76 -10.59 -1.33 -12.25
CA HIS A 76 -11.06 -0.50 -13.37
C HIS A 76 -9.94 -0.04 -14.30
N THR A 77 -8.78 0.32 -13.74
CA THR A 77 -7.67 0.89 -14.52
C THR A 77 -6.53 -0.09 -14.75
N GLY A 78 -6.44 -1.15 -13.96
CA GLY A 78 -5.32 -2.08 -13.96
C GLY A 78 -4.05 -1.52 -13.30
N HIS A 79 -4.06 -0.28 -12.83
CA HIS A 79 -2.94 0.32 -12.12
C HIS A 79 -2.87 -0.15 -10.67
N GLY A 80 -1.70 -0.02 -10.06
CA GLY A 80 -1.58 -0.28 -8.64
C GLY A 80 -0.14 -0.34 -8.16
N MET A 81 0.10 -1.17 -7.13
CA MET A 81 1.42 -1.32 -6.55
C MET A 81 1.68 -2.73 -6.04
N ARG A 82 2.95 -3.14 -6.11
CA ARG A 82 3.49 -4.30 -5.40
C ARG A 82 4.37 -3.81 -4.25
N VAL A 83 4.09 -4.32 -3.06
CA VAL A 83 4.71 -3.94 -1.79
C VAL A 83 5.38 -5.16 -1.18
N SER A 84 6.66 -5.06 -0.87
CA SER A 84 7.36 -5.96 0.05
C SER A 84 8.04 -5.14 1.14
N GLU A 85 8.61 -5.82 2.14
CA GLU A 85 9.39 -5.15 3.18
C GLU A 85 10.57 -4.35 2.61
N GLN A 86 11.13 -4.77 1.49
CA GLN A 86 12.34 -4.19 0.89
C GLN A 86 12.03 -3.17 -0.21
N LYS A 87 10.90 -3.29 -0.90
CA LYS A 87 10.63 -2.48 -2.09
C LYS A 87 9.14 -2.23 -2.28
N VAL A 88 8.83 -1.03 -2.78
CA VAL A 88 7.52 -0.69 -3.35
C VAL A 88 7.70 -0.31 -4.80
N GLN A 89 6.77 -0.75 -5.66
CA GLN A 89 6.78 -0.42 -7.08
C GLN A 89 5.35 -0.31 -7.60
N SER A 90 5.02 0.79 -8.29
CA SER A 90 3.77 0.93 -9.03
C SER A 90 3.83 0.36 -10.44
N PHE A 91 2.65 0.09 -11.01
CA PHE A 91 2.43 -0.35 -12.40
C PHE A 91 1.14 0.25 -12.95
#